data_AF-A0A849BMA5-F1
#
_entry.id   AF-A0A849BMA5-F1
#
_cell.length_a   1.000
_cell.length_b   1.000
_cell.length_c   1.000
_cell.angle_alpha   90.00
_cell.angle_beta   90.00
_cell.angle_gamma   90.00
#
_symmetry.space_group_name_H-M   'P 1'
#
loop_
_entity.id
_entity.type
_entity.pdbx_description
1 polymer ?
#
loop_
_entity_poly.entity_id
_entity_poly.type
_entity_poly.pdbx_seq_one_letter_code
_entity_poly.pdbx_strand_id
1 'polypeptide(L)'
;MNPVRFVRALPQPAKAVYTVFFVALVVAFALVFALRDPDVVLVLVAPGALMVVVGLLQVFDVNGTATRMASFVTESRPLGVDYSRSVMATPRYVRLVGLAYVLIGLFWCALALGLVE
;
A
#
# COMPACT_ATOMS: atom_id res chain seq x y z
N MET A 1 16.24 2.87 3.37
CA MET A 1 15.60 1.55 3.18
C MET A 1 15.51 1.28 1.68
N ASN A 2 15.95 0.11 1.19
CA ASN A 2 15.86 -0.22 -0.23
C ASN A 2 14.45 -0.78 -0.55
N PRO A 3 13.65 -0.11 -1.40
CA PRO A 3 12.26 -0.51 -1.67
C PRO A 3 12.15 -1.88 -2.35
N VAL A 4 13.13 -2.27 -3.17
CA VAL A 4 13.15 -3.59 -3.82
C VAL A 4 13.36 -4.70 -2.79
N ARG A 5 14.24 -4.48 -1.81
CA ARG A 5 14.46 -5.45 -0.71
C ARG A 5 13.22 -5.57 0.16
N PHE A 6 12.51 -4.47 0.42
CA PHE A 6 11.25 -4.47 1.17
C PHE A 6 10.18 -5.34 0.48
N VAL A 7 9.89 -5.09 -0.79
CA VAL A 7 8.87 -5.84 -1.53
C VAL A 7 9.22 -7.33 -1.61
N ARG A 8 10.50 -7.68 -1.78
CA ARG A 8 10.95 -9.08 -1.81
C ARG A 8 10.77 -9.82 -0.48
N ALA A 9 10.79 -9.10 0.64
CA ALA A 9 10.59 -9.68 1.97
C ALA A 9 9.11 -10.00 2.28
N LEU A 10 8.17 -9.41 1.53
CA LEU A 10 6.74 -9.63 1.73
C LEU A 10 6.32 -11.06 1.37
N PRO A 11 5.40 -11.67 2.13
CA PRO A 11 4.83 -12.97 1.80
C PRO A 11 3.87 -12.84 0.60
N GLN A 12 3.57 -13.96 -0.06
CA GLN A 12 2.45 -14.00 -1.02
C GLN A 12 1.13 -14.10 -0.24
N PRO A 13 0.01 -13.51 -0.71
CA PRO A 13 -0.13 -12.76 -1.97
C PRO A 13 0.28 -11.28 -1.88
N ALA A 14 0.61 -10.77 -0.68
CA ALA A 14 0.88 -9.36 -0.45
C ALA A 14 1.96 -8.77 -1.35
N LYS A 15 3.05 -9.51 -1.59
CA LYS A 15 4.11 -9.11 -2.53
C LYS A 15 3.57 -8.83 -3.94
N ALA A 16 2.76 -9.73 -4.48
CA ALA A 16 2.19 -9.58 -5.81
C ALA A 16 1.26 -8.36 -5.87
N VAL A 17 0.30 -8.27 -4.94
CA VAL A 17 -0.66 -7.15 -4.90
C VAL A 17 0.06 -5.81 -4.72
N TYR A 18 1.06 -5.73 -3.83
CA TYR A 18 1.84 -4.52 -3.62
C TYR A 18 2.62 -4.10 -4.87
N THR A 19 3.15 -5.06 -5.61
CA THR A 19 3.86 -4.80 -6.88
C THR A 19 2.89 -4.23 -7.92
N VAL A 20 1.73 -4.87 -8.09
CA VAL A 20 0.69 -4.42 -9.04
C VAL A 20 0.17 -3.04 -8.66
N PHE A 21 -0.07 -2.80 -7.36
CA PHE A 21 -0.43 -1.48 -6.84
C PHE A 21 0.58 -0.41 -7.24
N PHE A 22 1.88 -0.67 -7.03
CA PHE A 22 2.92 0.30 -7.35
C PHE A 22 2.99 0.60 -8.86
N VAL A 23 2.84 -0.44 -9.69
CA VAL A 23 2.77 -0.28 -11.15
C VAL A 23 1.54 0.54 -11.55
N ALA A 24 0.36 0.23 -11.00
CA ALA A 24 -0.87 0.96 -11.28
C ALA A 24 -0.73 2.45 -10.90
N LEU A 25 -0.08 2.75 -9.78
CA LEU A 25 0.15 4.12 -9.33
C LEU A 25 1.10 4.89 -10.26
N VAL A 26 2.16 4.25 -10.74
CA VAL A 26 3.08 4.84 -11.74
C VAL A 26 2.37 5.08 -13.07
N VAL A 27 1.56 4.12 -13.53
CA VAL A 27 0.77 4.24 -14.76
C VAL A 27 -0.25 5.37 -14.65
N ALA A 28 -1.01 5.42 -13.54
CA ALA A 28 -1.97 6.48 -13.27
C ALA A 28 -1.31 7.86 -13.30
N PHE A 29 -0.15 8.00 -12.63
CA PHE A 29 0.61 9.25 -12.65
C PHE A 29 1.05 9.60 -14.08
N ALA A 30 1.64 8.67 -14.83
CA ALA A 30 2.06 8.90 -16.20
C ALA A 30 0.91 9.36 -17.11
N LEU A 31 -0.29 8.80 -16.94
CA LEU A 31 -1.47 9.16 -17.74
C LEU A 31 -1.96 10.57 -17.45
N VAL A 32 -1.96 10.99 -16.17
CA VAL A 32 -2.33 12.35 -15.78
C VAL A 32 -1.41 13.40 -16.42
N PHE A 33 -0.14 13.09 -16.65
CA PHE A 33 0.78 14.01 -17.32
C PHE A 33 0.79 13.89 -18.84
N ALA A 34 0.51 12.70 -19.38
CA ALA A 34 0.58 12.44 -20.82
C ALA A 34 -0.71 12.79 -21.57
N LEU A 35 -1.86 12.71 -20.91
CA LEU A 35 -3.18 12.86 -21.53
C LEU A 35 -3.87 14.12 -21.01
N ARG A 36 -4.65 14.79 -21.88
CA ARG A 36 -5.52 15.90 -21.47
C ARG A 36 -6.72 15.43 -20.65
N ASP A 37 -7.32 14.31 -21.06
CA ASP A 37 -8.48 13.69 -20.42
C ASP A 37 -8.18 12.21 -20.14
N PRO A 38 -7.46 11.90 -19.05
CA PRO A 38 -7.16 10.52 -18.70
C PRO A 38 -8.39 9.80 -18.15
N ASP A 39 -8.47 8.49 -18.39
CA ASP A 39 -9.55 7.64 -17.89
C ASP A 39 -9.55 7.60 -16.35
N VAL A 40 -10.61 8.11 -15.74
CA VAL A 40 -10.83 8.19 -14.29
C VAL A 40 -10.78 6.82 -13.63
N VAL A 41 -11.25 5.75 -14.31
CA VAL A 41 -11.19 4.38 -13.79
C VAL A 41 -9.74 3.95 -13.63
N LEU A 42 -8.90 4.29 -14.61
CA LEU A 42 -7.50 3.88 -14.63
C LEU A 42 -6.62 4.72 -13.70
N VAL A 43 -6.98 6.00 -13.50
CA VAL A 43 -6.24 6.92 -12.63
C VAL A 43 -6.61 6.78 -11.15
N LEU A 44 -7.88 6.56 -10.83
CA LEU A 44 -8.37 6.57 -9.44
C LEU A 44 -8.87 5.21 -8.98
N VAL A 45 -9.76 4.55 -9.74
CA VAL A 45 -10.42 3.31 -9.30
C VAL A 45 -9.42 2.16 -9.21
N ALA A 46 -8.57 1.96 -10.21
CA ALA A 46 -7.61 0.85 -10.21
C ALA A 46 -6.59 0.94 -9.06
N PRO A 47 -5.90 2.07 -8.83
CA PRO A 47 -5.05 2.24 -7.65
C PRO A 47 -5.82 2.16 -6.33
N GLY A 48 -7.02 2.75 -6.27
CA GLY A 48 -7.88 2.73 -5.07
C GLY A 48 -8.27 1.32 -4.67
N ALA A 49 -8.76 0.51 -5.61
CA ALA A 49 -9.13 -0.88 -5.38
C ALA A 49 -7.94 -1.73 -4.93
N LEU A 50 -6.78 -1.57 -5.58
CA LEU A 50 -5.55 -2.27 -5.18
C LEU A 50 -5.10 -1.85 -3.78
N MET A 51 -5.24 -0.58 -3.42
CA MET A 51 -4.91 -0.09 -2.09
C MET A 51 -5.84 -0.68 -1.02
N VAL A 52 -7.13 -0.87 -1.33
CA VAL A 52 -8.06 -1.63 -0.46
C VAL A 52 -7.55 -3.06 -0.25
N VAL A 53 -7.19 -3.76 -1.32
CA VAL A 53 -6.71 -5.15 -1.21
C VAL A 53 -5.42 -5.21 -0.38
N VAL A 54 -4.43 -4.34 -0.62
CA VAL A 54 -3.21 -4.25 0.19
C VAL A 54 -3.55 -3.98 1.66
N GLY A 55 -4.46 -3.04 1.91
CA GLY A 55 -4.90 -2.68 3.26
C GLY A 55 -5.54 -3.85 3.99
N LEU A 56 -6.42 -4.61 3.34
CA LEU A 56 -7.06 -5.80 3.92
C LEU A 56 -6.02 -6.90 4.23
N LEU A 57 -5.05 -7.13 3.34
CA LEU A 57 -3.98 -8.09 3.59
C LEU A 57 -3.14 -7.71 4.83
N GLN A 58 -2.93 -6.42 5.05
CA GLN A 58 -2.25 -5.91 6.25
C GLN A 58 -3.13 -6.05 7.49
N VAL A 59 -4.38 -5.57 7.45
CA VAL A 59 -5.33 -5.58 8.59
C VAL A 59 -5.56 -6.99 9.12
N PHE A 60 -5.82 -7.94 8.23
CA PHE A 60 -6.03 -9.35 8.58
C PHE A 60 -4.74 -10.15 8.74
N ASP A 61 -3.58 -9.51 8.53
CA ASP A 61 -2.26 -10.12 8.65
C ASP A 61 -2.14 -11.43 7.84
N VAL A 62 -2.69 -11.41 6.62
CA VAL A 62 -2.75 -12.59 5.75
C VAL A 62 -1.33 -13.09 5.50
N ASN A 63 -1.08 -14.37 5.81
CA ASN A 63 0.24 -15.00 5.73
C ASN A 63 1.35 -14.24 6.50
N GLY A 64 0.99 -13.55 7.58
CA GLY A 64 1.93 -12.79 8.41
C GLY A 64 2.43 -11.51 7.74
N THR A 65 1.67 -10.92 6.82
CA THR A 65 2.06 -9.71 6.09
C THR A 65 2.43 -8.56 7.02
N ALA A 66 1.58 -8.23 7.99
CA ALA A 66 1.84 -7.15 8.94
C ALA A 66 3.01 -7.50 9.85
N THR A 67 3.13 -8.77 10.25
CA THR A 67 4.23 -9.27 11.07
C THR A 67 5.58 -9.13 10.34
N ARG A 68 5.67 -9.54 9.08
CA ARG A 68 6.90 -9.42 8.28
C ARG A 68 7.26 -7.99 7.92
N MET A 69 6.27 -7.14 7.65
CA MET A 69 6.51 -5.71 7.43
C MET A 69 7.11 -5.07 8.67
N ALA A 70 6.56 -5.36 9.85
CA ALA A 70 7.06 -4.87 11.13
C ALA A 70 8.49 -5.37 11.42
N SER A 71 8.77 -6.67 11.23
CA SER A 71 10.12 -7.22 11.42
C SER A 71 11.14 -6.59 10.47
N PHE A 72 10.76 -6.39 9.20
CA PHE A 72 11.64 -5.76 8.22
C PHE A 72 11.98 -4.31 8.58
N VAL A 73 11.03 -3.54 9.12
CA VAL A 73 11.30 -2.16 9.58
C VAL A 73 12.35 -2.16 10.70
N THR A 74 12.26 -3.11 11.64
CA THR A 74 13.26 -3.28 12.70
C THR A 74 14.64 -3.67 12.15
N GLU A 75 14.69 -4.66 11.27
CA GLU A 75 15.93 -5.20 10.71
C GLU A 75 16.63 -4.21 9.77
N SER A 76 15.87 -3.48 8.98
CA SER A 76 16.42 -2.57 7.96
C SER A 76 16.91 -1.24 8.52
N ARG A 77 16.66 -0.95 9.81
CA ARG A 77 17.06 0.28 10.52
C ARG A 77 16.96 1.52 9.63
N PRO A 78 15.75 1.92 9.19
CA PRO A 78 15.60 3.02 8.26
C PRO A 78 16.30 4.28 8.81
N LEU A 79 17.15 4.91 7.99
CA LEU A 79 17.95 6.08 8.36
C LEU A 79 18.99 5.83 9.47
N GLY A 80 19.35 4.57 9.73
CA GLY A 80 20.31 4.20 10.78
C GLY A 80 19.71 4.20 12.19
N VAL A 81 18.41 4.46 12.32
CA VAL A 81 17.70 4.52 13.60
C VAL A 81 17.18 3.13 13.98
N ASP A 82 17.38 2.75 15.24
CA ASP A 82 16.84 1.50 15.80
C ASP A 82 15.38 1.68 16.22
N TYR A 83 14.47 1.06 15.45
CA TYR A 83 13.03 1.08 15.73
C TYR A 83 12.56 -0.13 16.54
N SER A 84 13.44 -0.99 17.06
CA SER A 84 13.07 -2.21 17.78
C SER A 84 12.14 -1.99 18.98
N ARG A 85 12.19 -0.80 19.59
CA ARG A 85 11.30 -0.39 20.69
C ARG A 85 10.19 0.58 20.26
N SER A 86 10.13 0.95 18.99
CA SER A 86 9.15 1.90 18.47
C SER A 86 7.83 1.21 18.15
N VAL A 87 6.73 1.94 18.38
CA VAL A 87 5.37 1.52 17.97
C VAL A 87 5.31 1.25 16.46
N MET A 88 6.10 1.97 15.66
CA MET A 88 6.14 1.82 14.20
C MET A 88 6.65 0.45 13.73
N ALA A 89 7.39 -0.26 14.58
CA ALA A 89 7.91 -1.59 14.32
C ALA A 89 7.01 -2.71 14.88
N THR A 90 5.77 -2.40 15.22
CA THR A 90 4.80 -3.39 15.72
C THR A 90 3.82 -3.81 14.62
N PRO A 91 3.37 -5.08 14.59
CA PRO A 91 2.34 -5.51 13.65
C PRO A 91 1.03 -4.73 13.80
N ARG A 92 0.70 -4.26 15.00
CA ARG A 92 -0.49 -3.43 15.28
C ARG A 92 -0.46 -2.11 14.51
N TYR A 93 0.70 -1.46 14.47
CA TYR A 93 0.86 -0.23 13.69
C TYR A 93 0.70 -0.48 12.20
N VAL A 94 1.29 -1.58 11.67
CA VAL A 94 1.12 -1.94 10.25
C VAL A 94 -0.35 -2.23 9.93
N ARG A 95 -1.10 -2.88 10.82
CA ARG A 95 -2.54 -3.09 10.65
C ARG A 95 -3.32 -1.78 10.62
N LEU A 96 -2.95 -0.80 11.47
CA LEU A 96 -3.56 0.53 11.47
C LEU A 96 -3.30 1.28 10.16
N VAL A 97 -2.07 1.21 9.63
CA VAL A 97 -1.73 1.74 8.31
C VAL A 97 -2.55 1.04 7.22
N GLY A 98 -2.70 -0.28 7.31
CA GLY A 98 -3.56 -1.06 6.42
C GLY A 98 -5.01 -0.59 6.45
N LEU A 99 -5.55 -0.26 7.62
CA LEU A 99 -6.89 0.30 7.74
C LEU A 99 -7.00 1.67 7.06
N ALA A 100 -5.99 2.54 7.23
CA ALA A 100 -5.94 3.81 6.51
C ALA A 100 -5.92 3.59 4.99
N TYR A 101 -5.19 2.59 4.49
CA TYR A 101 -5.18 2.24 3.06
C TYR A 101 -6.55 1.77 2.57
N VAL A 102 -7.28 0.98 3.36
CA VAL A 102 -8.67 0.62 3.02
C VAL A 102 -9.54 1.86 2.91
N LEU A 103 -9.49 2.75 3.90
CA LEU A 103 -10.33 3.95 3.93
C LEU A 103 -10.03 4.89 2.75
N ILE A 104 -8.77 5.19 2.50
CA ILE A 104 -8.37 6.07 1.40
C ILE A 104 -8.71 5.42 0.04
N GLY A 105 -8.53 4.10 -0.08
CA GLY A 105 -8.80 3.39 -1.32
C GLY A 105 -10.28 3.35 -1.65
N LEU A 106 -11.13 3.12 -0.65
CA LEU A 106 -12.57 3.24 -0.78
C LEU A 106 -12.99 4.68 -1.12
N PHE A 107 -12.39 5.68 -0.49
CA PHE A 107 -12.64 7.08 -0.81
C PHE A 107 -12.30 7.41 -2.27
N TRP A 108 -11.16 6.95 -2.79
CA TRP A 108 -10.78 7.16 -4.19
C TRP A 108 -11.74 6.50 -5.16
N CYS A 109 -12.16 5.26 -4.88
CA CYS A 109 -13.17 4.57 -5.67
C CYS A 109 -14.50 5.32 -5.63
N ALA A 110 -14.92 5.78 -4.45
CA ALA A 110 -16.19 6.49 -4.27
C ALA A 110 -16.19 7.84 -5.00
N LEU A 111 -15.10 8.60 -4.89
CA LEU A 111 -14.89 9.86 -5.61
C LEU A 111 -14.97 9.64 -7.13
N ALA A 112 -14.26 8.65 -7.65
CA ALA A 112 -14.25 8.33 -9.08
C ALA A 112 -15.60 7.86 -9.63
N LEU A 113 -16.42 7.23 -8.77
CA LEU A 113 -17.77 6.78 -9.10
C LEU A 113 -18.84 7.86 -8.86
N GLY A 114 -18.46 9.07 -8.43
CA GLY A 114 -19.39 10.16 -8.14
C GLY A 114 -20.28 9.90 -6.92
N LEU A 115 -19.84 9.06 -5.98
CA LEU A 115 -20.56 8.75 -4.75
C LEU A 115 -20.27 9.76 -3.62
N VAL A 116 -19.24 10.59 -3.79
CA VAL A 116 -18.78 11.61 -2.83
C VAL A 116 -18.30 12.82 -3.63
N GLU A 117 -18.64 14.03 -3.16
CA GLU A 117 -18.24 15.32 -3.73
C GLU A 117 -16.91 15.85 -3.17
#